data_AF-A0A1X0ZM96-F1
#
_entry.id   AF-A0A1X0ZM96-F1
#
_cell.length_a   1.000
_cell.length_b   1.000
_cell.length_c   1.000
_cell.angle_alpha   90.00
_cell.angle_beta   90.00
_cell.angle_gamma   90.00
#
_symmetry.space_group_name_H-M   'P 1'
#
loop_
_entity.id
_entity.type
_entity.pdbx_description
1 polymer ?
#
loop_
_entity_poly.entity_id
_entity_poly.type
_entity_poly.pdbx_seq_one_letter_code
_entity_poly.pdbx_strand_id
1 'polypeptide(L)'
;MDTNKMRDQVAQQFEAFYTEYERKRDANGWMPLDTHVVVHMRNAFVASREAVVVELPRSRADAGEKANGDQSLLSALMANHLAIEQCKEAIEAQGLRVTP
;
A
#
# COMPACT_ATOMS: atom_id res chain seq x y z
N MET A 1 11.62 -6.59 3.18
CA MET A 1 11.07 -6.11 1.90
C MET A 1 12.21 -5.61 1.04
N ASP A 2 12.35 -6.10 -0.20
CA ASP A 2 13.38 -5.64 -1.12
C ASP A 2 13.01 -4.24 -1.64
N THR A 3 13.79 -3.23 -1.28
CA THR A 3 13.53 -1.82 -1.63
C THR A 3 13.52 -1.58 -3.14
N ASN A 4 14.20 -2.43 -3.93
CA ASN A 4 14.15 -2.37 -5.38
C ASN A 4 12.78 -2.80 -5.91
N LYS A 5 12.16 -3.85 -5.32
CA LYS A 5 10.82 -4.30 -5.72
C LYS A 5 9.74 -3.26 -5.45
N MET A 6 9.80 -2.57 -4.31
CA MET A 6 8.88 -1.46 -4.02
C MET A 6 9.03 -0.33 -5.04
N ARG A 7 10.27 0.05 -5.39
CA ARG A 7 10.53 1.12 -6.35
C ARG A 7 9.92 0.80 -7.72
N ASP A 8 10.06 -0.44 -8.18
CA ASP A 8 9.48 -0.88 -9.45
C ASP A 8 7.95 -0.89 -9.42
N GLN A 9 7.33 -1.33 -8.32
CA GLN A 9 5.88 -1.28 -8.13
C GLN A 9 5.34 0.15 -8.12
N VAL A 10 5.98 1.06 -7.40
CA VAL A 10 5.59 2.48 -7.35
C VAL A 10 5.73 3.13 -8.74
N ALA A 11 6.76 2.78 -9.49
CA ALA A 11 6.91 3.24 -10.88
C ALA A 11 5.75 2.76 -11.76
N GLN A 12 5.40 1.47 -11.72
CA GLN A 12 4.28 0.92 -12.50
C GLN A 12 2.94 1.58 -12.13
N GLN A 13 2.70 1.84 -10.83
CA GLN A 13 1.48 2.50 -10.38
C GLN A 13 1.41 3.96 -10.83
N PHE A 14 2.54 4.67 -10.84
CA PHE A 14 2.59 6.03 -11.39
C PHE A 14 2.27 6.03 -12.89
N GLU A 15 2.85 5.12 -13.67
CA GLU A 15 2.59 5.03 -15.10
C GLU A 15 1.11 4.72 -15.39
N ALA A 16 0.48 3.83 -14.61
CA ALA A 16 -0.94 3.52 -14.73
C ALA A 16 -1.82 4.75 -14.41
N PHE A 17 -1.52 5.45 -13.31
CA PHE A 17 -2.18 6.70 -12.94
C PHE A 17 -2.03 7.77 -14.03
N TYR A 18 -0.80 7.95 -14.52
CA TYR A 18 -0.47 8.99 -15.50
C TYR A 18 -1.12 8.69 -16.86
N THR A 19 -1.19 7.43 -17.25
CA THR A 19 -1.90 6.99 -18.46
C THR A 19 -3.39 7.34 -18.39
N GLU A 20 -4.04 7.12 -17.25
CA GLU A 20 -5.44 7.49 -17.07
C GLU A 20 -5.63 9.01 -17.07
N TYR A 21 -4.72 9.75 -16.43
CA TYR A 21 -4.69 11.21 -16.46
C TYR A 21 -4.59 11.73 -17.89
N GLU A 22 -3.64 11.23 -18.69
CA GLU A 22 -3.44 11.62 -20.09
C GLU A 22 -4.68 11.34 -20.94
N ARG A 23 -5.31 10.17 -20.74
CA ARG A 23 -6.58 9.84 -21.42
C ARG A 23 -7.68 10.85 -21.10
N LYS A 24 -7.81 11.27 -19.84
CA LYS A 24 -8.79 12.28 -19.41
C LYS A 24 -8.41 13.67 -19.92
N ARG A 25 -7.13 14.03 -19.89
CA ARG A 25 -6.62 15.30 -20.43
C ARG A 25 -6.97 15.44 -21.90
N ASP A 26 -6.68 14.41 -22.69
CA ASP A 26 -6.93 14.37 -24.13
C ASP A 26 -8.44 14.49 -24.44
N ALA A 27 -9.28 13.73 -23.73
CA ALA A 27 -10.73 13.79 -23.87
C ALA A 27 -11.33 15.17 -23.54
N ASN A 28 -10.69 15.95 -22.66
CA ASN A 28 -11.12 17.30 -22.29
C ASN A 28 -10.47 18.40 -23.14
N GLY A 29 -9.57 18.06 -24.08
CA GLY A 29 -8.87 19.03 -24.93
C GLY A 29 -7.87 19.91 -24.18
N TRP A 30 -7.39 19.48 -23.01
CA TRP A 30 -6.39 20.23 -22.23
C TRP A 30 -5.01 20.09 -22.88
N MET A 31 -4.20 21.15 -22.82
CA MET A 31 -2.83 21.09 -23.33
C MET A 31 -1.99 20.06 -22.55
N PRO A 32 -1.07 19.34 -23.22
CA PRO A 32 -0.11 18.45 -22.55
C PRO A 32 0.66 19.18 -21.47
N LEU A 33 1.00 18.45 -20.41
CA LEU A 33 1.90 18.96 -19.39
C LEU A 33 3.33 18.99 -19.93
N ASP A 34 4.09 20.02 -19.56
CA ASP A 34 5.52 20.04 -19.83
C ASP A 34 6.23 18.92 -19.08
N THR A 35 7.29 18.37 -19.67
CA THR A 35 8.09 17.27 -19.09
C THR A 35 8.52 17.55 -17.66
N HIS A 36 8.88 18.79 -17.33
CA HIS A 36 9.30 19.16 -15.97
C HIS A 36 8.16 19.01 -14.95
N VAL A 37 6.92 19.32 -15.33
CA VAL A 37 5.74 19.15 -14.48
C VAL A 37 5.48 17.66 -14.23
N VAL A 38 5.59 16.84 -15.27
CA VAL A 38 5.42 15.38 -15.17
C VAL A 38 6.46 14.77 -14.21
N VAL A 39 7.72 15.20 -14.31
CA VAL A 39 8.79 14.78 -13.39
C VAL A 39 8.47 15.20 -11.96
N HIS A 40 7.99 16.42 -11.73
CA HIS A 40 7.58 16.87 -10.40
C HIS A 40 6.39 16.06 -9.86
N MET A 41 5.39 15.76 -10.68
CA MET A 41 4.26 14.90 -10.30
C MET A 41 4.74 13.51 -9.91
N ARG A 42 5.67 12.93 -10.67
CA ARG A 42 6.28 11.63 -10.33
C ARG A 42 6.98 11.66 -8.98
N ASN A 43 7.80 12.68 -8.74
CA ASN A 43 8.53 12.82 -7.48
C ASN A 43 7.57 13.00 -6.29
N ALA A 44 6.52 13.81 -6.46
CA ALA A 44 5.48 13.98 -5.45
C ALA A 44 4.71 12.67 -5.19
N PHE A 45 4.40 11.91 -6.24
CA PHE A 45 3.75 10.60 -6.11
C PHE A 45 4.60 9.62 -5.31
N VAL A 46 5.90 9.50 -5.63
CA VAL A 46 6.84 8.65 -4.89
C VAL A 46 6.92 9.09 -3.42
N ALA A 47 7.13 10.39 -3.17
CA ALA A 47 7.24 10.93 -1.82
C ALA A 47 5.97 10.67 -0.99
N SER A 48 4.78 10.76 -1.60
CA SER A 48 3.52 10.48 -0.90
C SER A 48 3.43 9.04 -0.40
N ARG A 49 3.93 8.07 -1.17
CA ARG A 49 3.91 6.65 -0.77
C ARG A 49 4.99 6.30 0.24
N GLU A 50 6.11 7.01 0.22
CA GLU A 50 7.16 6.85 1.24
C GLU A 50 6.79 7.50 2.58
N ALA A 51 6.02 8.60 2.54
CA ALA A 51 5.59 9.33 3.74
C ALA A 51 4.38 8.69 4.44
N VAL A 52 3.51 8.01 3.70
CA VAL A 52 2.32 7.36 4.27
C VAL A 52 2.71 6.03 4.92
N VAL A 53 2.62 6.01 6.25
CA VAL A 53 2.75 4.80 7.07
C VAL A 53 1.36 4.44 7.58
N VAL A 54 0.91 3.23 7.28
CA VAL A 54 -0.37 2.71 7.75
C VAL A 54 -0.16 1.94 9.05
N GLU A 55 -0.79 2.39 10.12
CA GLU A 55 -0.82 1.65 11.38
C GLU A 55 -1.88 0.55 11.31
N LEU A 56 -1.46 -0.70 11.51
CA LEU A 56 -2.36 -1.83 11.68
C LEU A 56 -2.49 -2.20 13.15
N PRO A 57 -3.67 -2.65 13.59
CA PRO A 57 -3.82 -3.18 14.93
C PRO A 57 -2.97 -4.43 15.11
N ARG A 58 -2.39 -4.59 16.30
CA ARG A 58 -1.72 -5.83 16.69
C ARG A 58 -2.69 -6.99 16.69
N SER A 59 -2.18 -8.17 16.34
CA SER A 59 -3.00 -9.37 16.47
C SER A 59 -3.34 -9.63 17.94
N ARG A 60 -4.49 -10.23 18.18
CA ARG A 60 -4.95 -10.59 19.53
C ARG A 60 -3.96 -11.51 20.24
N ALA A 61 -3.30 -12.38 19.49
CA ALA A 61 -2.22 -13.23 19.98
C ALA A 61 -1.00 -12.39 20.44
N ASP A 62 -0.58 -11.40 19.64
CA ASP A 62 0.52 -10.49 19.99
C ASP A 62 0.18 -9.55 21.15
N ALA A 63 -1.12 -9.26 21.33
CA ALA A 63 -1.64 -8.55 22.50
C ALA A 63 -1.68 -9.41 23.78
N GLY A 64 -1.29 -10.70 23.70
CA GLY A 64 -1.15 -11.59 24.85
C GLY A 64 -2.35 -12.50 25.12
N GLU A 65 -3.35 -12.52 24.23
CA GLU A 65 -4.49 -13.41 24.37
C GLU A 65 -4.10 -14.86 24.02
N LYS A 66 -4.42 -15.80 24.91
CA LYS A 66 -4.06 -17.20 24.76
C LYS A 66 -5.28 -18.10 24.88
N ALA A 67 -5.35 -19.07 23.99
CA ALA A 67 -6.30 -20.16 24.09
C ALA A 67 -5.86 -21.13 25.20
N ASN A 68 -6.44 -21.01 26.40
CA ASN A 68 -6.20 -21.92 27.52
C ASN A 68 -6.91 -23.27 27.31
N GLY A 69 -6.62 -23.96 26.20
CA GLY A 69 -7.27 -25.22 25.81
C GLY A 69 -8.61 -25.07 25.09
N ASP A 70 -9.13 -23.85 24.93
CA ASP A 70 -10.32 -23.57 24.13
C ASP A 70 -9.98 -23.58 22.64
N GLN A 71 -10.43 -24.62 21.94
CA GLN A 71 -10.19 -24.82 20.52
C GLN A 71 -10.91 -23.76 19.65
N SER A 72 -12.06 -23.24 20.10
CA SER A 72 -12.78 -22.17 19.41
C SER A 72 -11.99 -20.86 19.47
N LEU A 73 -11.46 -20.55 20.66
CA LEU A 73 -10.62 -19.36 20.85
C LEU A 73 -9.31 -19.46 20.07
N LEU A 74 -8.69 -20.65 20.00
CA LEU A 74 -7.49 -20.88 19.19
C LEU A 74 -7.73 -20.57 17.71
N SER A 75 -8.82 -21.09 17.15
CA SER A 75 -9.20 -20.82 15.75
C SER A 75 -9.46 -19.33 15.52
N ALA A 76 -10.11 -18.64 16.45
CA ALA A 76 -10.36 -17.20 16.36
C ALA A 76 -9.06 -16.37 16.38
N LEU A 77 -8.09 -16.73 17.23
CA LEU A 77 -6.79 -16.07 17.30
C LEU A 77 -5.98 -16.26 16.02
N MET A 78 -5.97 -17.49 15.46
CA MET A 78 -5.31 -17.77 14.18
C MET A 78 -5.96 -17.00 13.02
N ALA A 79 -7.30 -16.97 12.96
CA ALA A 79 -8.02 -16.23 11.92
C ALA A 79 -7.75 -14.71 12.02
N ASN A 80 -7.70 -14.16 13.23
CA ASN A 80 -7.36 -12.76 13.44
C ASN A 80 -5.94 -12.43 12.99
N HIS A 81 -4.96 -13.26 13.34
CA HIS A 81 -3.58 -13.08 12.93
C HIS A 81 -3.44 -13.14 11.40
N LEU A 82 -4.06 -14.14 10.75
CA LEU A 82 -4.04 -14.28 9.31
C LEU A 82 -4.66 -13.06 8.60
N ALA A 83 -5.79 -12.55 9.10
CA ALA A 83 -6.44 -11.38 8.52
C ALA A 83 -5.55 -10.12 8.61
N ILE A 84 -4.84 -9.94 9.72
CA ILE A 84 -3.93 -8.79 9.90
C ILE A 84 -2.72 -8.90 8.96
N GLU A 85 -2.12 -10.08 8.82
CA GLU A 85 -1.03 -10.29 7.87
C GLU A 85 -1.48 -10.12 6.41
N GLN A 86 -2.67 -10.60 6.05
CA GLN A 86 -3.25 -10.37 4.72
C GLN A 86 -3.47 -8.89 4.44
N CYS A 87 -3.98 -8.13 5.42
CA CYS A 87 -4.13 -6.69 5.30
C CYS A 87 -2.77 -5.99 5.12
N LYS A 88 -1.76 -6.40 5.89
CA LYS A 88 -0.39 -5.89 5.78
C LYS A 88 0.18 -6.13 4.39
N GLU A 89 0.10 -7.37 3.89
CA GLU A 89 0.55 -7.72 2.54
C GLU A 89 -0.17 -6.91 1.46
N ALA A 90 -1.49 -6.73 1.58
CA ALA A 90 -2.28 -5.96 0.62
C ALA A 90 -1.93 -4.46 0.59
N ILE A 91 -1.59 -3.88 1.74
CA ILE A 91 -1.14 -2.48 1.84
C ILE A 91 0.29 -2.35 1.31
N GLU A 92 1.17 -3.30 1.67
CA GLU A 92 2.54 -3.38 1.19
C GLU A 92 2.62 -3.57 -0.32
N ALA A 93 1.71 -4.35 -0.92
CA ALA A 93 1.59 -4.52 -2.38
C ALA A 93 1.22 -3.22 -3.11
N GLN A 94 0.63 -2.26 -2.40
CA GLN A 94 0.40 -0.92 -2.91
C GLN A 94 1.64 -0.03 -2.78
N GLY A 95 2.78 -0.54 -2.30
CA GLY A 95 3.98 0.26 -2.11
C GLY A 95 3.89 1.23 -0.93
N LEU A 96 2.97 0.99 0.00
CA LEU A 96 2.84 1.73 1.26
C LEU A 96 3.60 1.00 2.37
N ARG A 97 4.06 1.75 3.37
CA ARG A 97 4.71 1.18 4.55
C ARG A 97 3.68 0.88 5.63
N VAL A 98 3.88 -0.21 6.36
CA VAL A 98 2.97 -0.62 7.45
C VAL A 98 3.73 -0.69 8.77
N THR A 99 3.13 -0.19 9.83
CA THR A 99 3.60 -0.34 11.21
C THR A 99 2.59 -1.13 12.05
N PRO A 100 3.06 -2.07 12.90
CA PRO A 100 2.22 -2.82 13.84
C PRO A 100 1.97 -2.07 15.17
#